data_AF-A0A432GUU9-F1
#
_entry.id   AF-A0A432GUU9-F1
#
_cell.length_a   1.000
_cell.length_b   1.000
_cell.length_c   1.000
_cell.angle_alpha   90.00
_cell.angle_beta   90.00
_cell.angle_gamma   90.00
#
_symmetry.space_group_name_H-M   'P 1'
#
loop_
_entity.id
_entity.type
_entity.pdbx_description
1 polymer ?
#
loop_
_entity_poly.entity_id
_entity_poly.type
_entity_poly.pdbx_seq_one_letter_code
_entity_poly.pdbx_strand_id
1 'polypeptide(L)'
;EPGTLVPWIALAFGALGCLIGFSLPAWTASDWVLPVSGKPIVAIPPFTIIGFEMTILLTAIFTLLGLFLLGFIDTCRFPIPKAAKKYRRFQRDRFGVVVRCDSSRIDEFESIMKKNGAEEVHVEKE
;
A
#
# COMPACT_ATOMS: atom_id res chain seq x y z
N GLU A 1 -3.64 10.61 -15.19
CA GLU A 1 -3.08 9.27 -14.89
C GLU A 1 -3.85 8.68 -13.71
N PRO A 2 -4.10 7.36 -13.63
CA PRO A 2 -4.76 6.80 -12.45
C PRO A 2 -3.83 6.96 -11.23
N GLY A 3 -4.14 7.90 -10.36
CA GLY A 3 -3.37 8.15 -9.14
C GLY A 3 -3.68 7.07 -8.10
N THR A 4 -2.65 6.40 -7.58
CA THR A 4 -2.80 5.53 -6.41
C THR A 4 -2.90 6.37 -5.15
N LEU A 5 -3.62 5.89 -4.13
CA LEU A 5 -3.76 6.60 -2.85
C LEU A 5 -2.54 6.44 -1.92
N VAL A 6 -1.64 5.50 -2.24
CA VAL A 6 -0.48 5.14 -1.41
C VAL A 6 0.46 6.33 -1.11
N PRO A 7 0.81 7.21 -2.08
CA PRO A 7 1.66 8.37 -1.79
C PRO A 7 1.03 9.37 -0.82
N TRP A 8 -0.30 9.53 -0.87
CA TRP A 8 -1.03 10.40 0.06
C TRP A 8 -1.04 9.83 1.48
N ILE A 9 -1.16 8.51 1.62
CA ILE A 9 -1.02 7.81 2.89
C ILE A 9 0.40 8.05 3.46
N ALA A 10 1.43 7.85 2.64
CA ALA A 10 2.81 8.08 3.04
C ALA A 10 3.03 9.53 3.52
N LEU A 11 2.52 10.52 2.78
CA LEU A 11 2.62 11.93 3.15
C LEU A 11 1.91 12.24 4.48
N ALA A 12 0.69 11.72 4.68
CA ALA A 12 -0.07 11.95 5.89
C ALA A 12 0.63 11.38 7.14
N PHE A 13 1.11 10.13 7.05
CA PHE A 13 1.79 9.47 8.17
C PHE A 13 3.23 9.98 8.38
N GLY A 14 3.89 10.48 7.34
CA GLY A 14 5.16 11.20 7.48
C GLY A 14 5.00 12.54 8.18
N ALA A 15 3.99 13.33 7.80
CA ALA A 15 3.67 14.57 8.51
C ALA A 15 3.30 14.31 9.99
N LEU A 16 2.51 13.27 10.25
CA LEU A 16 2.20 12.82 11.61
C LEU A 16 3.45 12.39 12.37
N GLY A 17 4.36 11.63 11.74
CA GLY A 17 5.63 11.21 12.34
C GLY A 17 6.55 12.38 12.68
N CYS A 18 6.59 13.40 11.83
CA CYS A 18 7.30 14.64 12.11
C CYS A 18 6.70 15.37 13.32
N LEU A 19 5.38 15.54 13.35
CA LEU A 19 4.69 16.18 14.49
C LEU A 19 4.94 15.43 15.80
N ILE A 20 4.82 14.09 15.80
CA ILE A 20 5.09 13.27 16.99
C ILE A 20 6.56 13.35 17.39
N GLY A 21 7.48 13.28 16.43
CA GLY A 21 8.92 13.29 16.68
C GLY A 21 9.45 14.61 17.23
N PHE A 22 8.78 15.74 17.00
CA PHE A 22 9.10 17.02 17.65
C PHE A 22 8.32 17.26 18.95
N SER A 23 7.04 16.86 18.99
CA SER A 23 6.18 17.09 20.16
C SER A 23 6.55 16.22 21.35
N LEU A 24 6.92 14.95 21.13
CA LEU A 24 7.25 14.03 22.22
C LEU A 24 8.51 14.50 23.00
N PRO A 25 9.67 14.79 22.36
CA PRO A 25 10.83 15.30 23.08
C PRO A 25 10.57 16.66 23.74
N ALA A 26 9.82 17.54 23.06
CA ALA A 26 9.46 18.85 23.62
C ALA A 26 8.58 18.73 24.87
N TRP A 27 7.61 17.83 24.86
CA TRP A 27 6.77 17.57 26.01
C TRP A 27 7.58 16.99 27.18
N THR A 28 8.42 15.98 26.94
CA THR A 28 9.24 15.38 27.99
C THR A 28 10.26 16.37 28.58
N ALA A 29 10.85 17.23 27.74
CA ALA A 29 11.81 18.23 28.19
C ALA A 29 11.13 19.34 29.01
N SER A 30 9.86 19.65 28.72
CA SER A 30 9.09 20.63 29.48
C SER A 30 8.55 20.07 30.79
N ASP A 31 8.23 18.78 30.85
CA ASP A 31 7.70 18.13 32.06
C ASP A 31 8.79 17.92 33.11
N TRP A 32 9.94 17.39 32.69
CA TRP A 32 11.09 17.16 33.56
C TRP A 32 12.34 17.91 33.07
N VAL A 33 12.51 19.11 33.60
CA VAL A 33 13.61 20.00 33.19
C VAL A 33 14.95 19.52 33.75
N LEU A 34 15.80 18.99 32.88
CA LEU A 34 17.18 18.61 33.18
C LEU A 34 18.16 19.64 32.61
N PRO A 35 18.69 20.57 33.43
CA PRO A 35 19.70 21.52 32.97
C PRO A 35 21.00 20.78 32.67
N VAL A 36 21.26 20.50 31.39
CA VAL A 36 22.50 19.90 30.91
C VAL A 36 23.27 20.89 30.05
N SER A 37 24.51 21.19 30.44
CA SER A 37 25.45 21.95 29.61
C SER A 37 24.97 23.35 29.17
N GLY A 38 24.06 23.99 29.93
CA GLY A 38 23.53 25.32 29.63
C GLY A 38 22.68 25.43 28.36
N LYS A 39 22.22 24.29 27.81
CA LYS A 39 21.40 24.26 26.59
C LYS A 39 19.96 24.72 26.87
N PRO A 40 19.25 25.31 25.88
CA PRO A 40 17.84 25.59 26.02
C PRO A 40 17.06 24.28 26.26
N ILE A 41 15.99 24.37 27.04
CA ILE A 41 15.09 23.24 27.37
C ILE A 41 14.57 22.59 26.08
N VAL A 42 14.21 23.44 25.11
CA VAL A 42 13.85 23.00 23.75
C VAL A 42 15.07 23.17 22.85
N ALA A 43 15.82 22.08 22.68
CA ALA A 43 16.98 22.03 21.80
C ALA A 43 16.59 21.47 20.43
N ILE A 44 16.35 22.35 19.45
CA ILE A 44 15.90 21.98 18.10
C ILE A 44 16.90 21.06 17.36
N PRO A 45 18.24 21.30 17.40
CA PRO A 45 19.18 20.44 16.67
C PRO A 45 19.13 18.95 17.07
N PRO A 46 19.15 18.56 18.36
CA PRO A 46 19.02 17.15 18.74
C PRO A 46 17.60 16.61 18.48
N PHE A 47 16.55 17.43 18.59
CA PHE A 47 15.18 16.98 18.31
C PHE A 47 14.97 16.65 16.83
N THR A 48 15.73 17.28 15.93
CA THR A 48 15.65 17.01 14.49
C THR A 48 16.04 15.57 14.15
N ILE A 49 17.01 14.99 14.86
CA ILE A 49 17.43 13.59 14.66
C ILE A 49 16.27 12.65 15.03
N ILE A 50 15.62 12.89 16.17
CA ILE A 50 14.48 12.11 16.63
C ILE A 50 13.28 12.30 15.69
N GLY A 51 13.02 13.54 15.28
CA GLY A 51 11.98 13.89 14.32
C GLY A 51 12.13 13.20 12.98
N PHE A 52 13.36 13.14 12.46
CA PHE A 52 13.69 12.45 11.21
C PHE A 52 13.42 10.95 11.29
N GLU A 53 13.91 10.28 12.34
CA GLU A 53 13.69 8.85 12.55
C GLU A 53 12.20 8.52 12.69
N MET A 54 11.46 9.29 13.49
CA MET A 54 10.02 9.11 13.67
C MET A 54 9.22 9.33 12.39
N THR A 55 9.65 10.29 11.56
CA THR A 55 9.05 10.54 10.24
C THR A 55 9.19 9.32 9.34
N ILE A 56 10.41 8.79 9.18
CA ILE A 56 10.67 7.64 8.31
C ILE A 56 10.00 6.38 8.84
N LEU A 57 10.08 6.13 10.16
CA LEU A 57 9.50 4.96 10.81
C LEU A 57 7.99 4.88 10.59
N LEU A 58 7.25 5.95 10.90
CA LEU A 58 5.79 5.97 10.71
C LEU A 58 5.42 5.95 9.23
N THR A 59 6.14 6.67 8.38
CA THR A 59 5.90 6.61 6.92
C THR A 59 6.02 5.19 6.40
N ALA A 60 7.10 4.48 6.72
CA ALA A 60 7.36 3.15 6.20
C ALA A 60 6.31 2.12 6.67
N ILE A 61 6.00 2.10 7.97
CA ILE A 61 5.03 1.16 8.55
C ILE A 61 3.64 1.39 7.97
N PHE A 62 3.17 2.63 7.94
CA PHE A 62 1.82 2.93 7.46
C PHE A 62 1.69 2.85 5.94
N THR A 63 2.77 3.07 5.18
CA THR A 63 2.77 2.83 3.73
C THR A 63 2.63 1.33 3.42
N LEU A 64 3.37 0.48 4.14
CA LEU A 64 3.26 -0.97 4.00
C LEU A 64 1.87 -1.47 4.40
N LEU A 65 1.35 -0.97 5.53
CA LEU A 65 0.01 -1.30 6.00
C LEU A 65 -1.07 -0.79 5.02
N GLY A 66 -0.91 0.41 4.48
CA GLY A 66 -1.80 0.98 3.47
C GLY A 66 -1.83 0.15 2.19
N LEU A 67 -0.67 -0.24 1.67
CA LEU A 67 -0.57 -1.12 0.51
C LEU A 67 -1.27 -2.47 0.76
N PHE A 68 -1.02 -3.06 1.92
CA PHE A 68 -1.65 -4.32 2.31
C PHE A 68 -3.18 -4.20 2.39
N LEU A 69 -3.69 -3.17 3.06
CA LEU A 69 -5.13 -2.96 3.19
C LEU A 69 -5.81 -2.67 1.85
N LEU A 70 -5.22 -1.82 1.00
CA LEU A 70 -5.79 -1.51 -0.31
C LEU A 70 -5.80 -2.76 -1.20
N GLY A 71 -4.70 -3.53 -1.23
CA GLY A 71 -4.64 -4.79 -1.97
C GLY A 71 -5.60 -5.85 -1.44
N PHE A 72 -5.80 -5.90 -0.12
CA PHE A 72 -6.76 -6.81 0.51
C PHE A 72 -8.21 -6.43 0.16
N ILE A 73 -8.58 -5.15 0.27
CA ILE A 73 -9.91 -4.65 -0.11
C ILE A 73 -10.19 -4.95 -1.58
N ASP A 74 -9.22 -4.72 -2.47
CA ASP A 74 -9.37 -5.01 -3.89
C ASP A 74 -9.54 -6.51 -4.16
N THR A 75 -8.77 -7.36 -3.47
CA THR A 75 -8.90 -8.82 -3.55
C THR A 75 -10.27 -9.31 -3.07
N CYS A 76 -10.81 -8.71 -2.01
CA CYS A 76 -12.16 -9.04 -1.51
C CYS A 76 -13.26 -8.59 -2.48
N ARG A 77 -13.11 -7.41 -3.11
CA ARG A 77 -14.07 -6.89 -4.08
C ARG A 77 -14.01 -7.68 -5.40
N PHE A 78 -12.81 -8.08 -5.81
CA PHE A 78 -12.56 -8.81 -7.03
C PHE A 78 -11.82 -10.12 -6.76
N PRO A 79 -12.51 -11.16 -6.26
CA PRO A 79 -11.90 -12.46 -6.02
C PRO A 79 -11.32 -13.09 -7.30
N ILE A 80 -10.09 -13.59 -7.20
CA ILE A 80 -9.44 -14.30 -8.31
C ILE A 80 -10.13 -15.67 -8.50
N PRO A 81 -10.52 -16.04 -9.73
CA PRO A 81 -11.16 -17.33 -10.03
C PRO A 81 -10.29 -18.54 -9.64
N LYS A 82 -10.90 -19.69 -9.32
CA LYS A 82 -10.15 -20.87 -8.85
C LYS A 82 -9.28 -21.45 -9.95
N ALA A 83 -9.77 -21.42 -11.20
CA ALA A 83 -8.99 -21.86 -12.35
C ALA A 83 -7.67 -21.08 -12.48
N ALA A 84 -7.75 -19.75 -12.29
CA ALA A 84 -6.56 -18.89 -12.34
C ALA A 84 -5.59 -19.17 -11.19
N LYS A 85 -6.08 -19.42 -9.97
CA LYS A 85 -5.21 -19.75 -8.81
C LYS A 85 -4.45 -21.07 -8.98
N LYS A 86 -5.03 -22.05 -9.66
CA LYS A 86 -4.40 -23.37 -9.90
C LYS A 86 -3.29 -23.29 -10.97
N TYR A 87 -3.31 -22.26 -11.80
CA TYR A 87 -2.43 -22.17 -12.97
C TYR A 87 -1.05 -21.61 -12.60
N ARG A 88 -0.07 -22.51 -12.39
CA ARG A 88 1.29 -22.15 -11.92
C ARG A 88 2.13 -21.38 -12.95
N ARG A 89 1.79 -21.44 -14.24
CA ARG A 89 2.60 -20.81 -15.31
C ARG A 89 2.50 -19.28 -15.33
N PHE A 90 1.52 -18.69 -14.64
CA PHE A 90 1.38 -17.23 -14.53
C PHE A 90 2.57 -16.56 -13.84
N GLN A 91 3.29 -17.28 -12.98
CA GLN A 91 4.48 -16.76 -12.32
C GLN A 91 5.76 -16.90 -13.16
N ARG A 92 5.71 -17.64 -14.29
CA ARG A 92 6.92 -18.02 -15.06
C ARG A 92 6.99 -17.37 -16.43
N ASP A 93 5.98 -17.61 -17.28
CA ASP A 93 6.13 -17.40 -18.73
C ASP A 93 4.81 -17.05 -19.46
N ARG A 94 3.69 -17.00 -18.74
CA ARG A 94 2.38 -16.75 -19.34
C ARG A 94 1.65 -15.65 -18.60
N PHE A 95 0.84 -14.90 -19.33
CA PHE A 95 -0.04 -13.87 -18.78
C PHE A 95 -1.47 -14.33 -18.90
N GLY A 96 -2.30 -13.95 -17.93
CA GLY A 96 -3.72 -14.27 -17.91
C GLY A 96 -4.55 -13.00 -17.86
N VAL A 97 -5.65 -12.96 -18.61
CA VAL A 97 -6.65 -11.90 -18.54
C VAL A 97 -7.94 -12.52 -18.01
N VAL A 98 -8.46 -11.97 -16.92
CA VAL A 98 -9.73 -12.40 -16.34
C VAL A 98 -10.79 -11.38 -16.72
N VAL A 99 -11.80 -11.80 -17.46
CA VAL A 99 -12.95 -10.97 -17.81
C VAL A 99 -14.16 -11.47 -17.05
N ARG A 100 -14.80 -10.58 -16.31
CA ARG A 100 -16.08 -10.86 -15.65
C ARG A 100 -17.20 -10.40 -16.57
N CYS A 101 -18.06 -11.33 -16.96
CA CYS A 101 -19.17 -11.06 -17.85
C CYS A 101 -20.44 -11.77 -17.38
N ASP A 102 -21.58 -11.27 -17.83
CA ASP A 102 -22.87 -11.92 -17.63
C ASP A 102 -22.97 -13.21 -18.48
N SER A 103 -23.79 -14.17 -18.03
CA SER A 103 -23.95 -15.47 -18.70
C SER A 103 -24.35 -15.38 -20.17
N SER A 104 -25.03 -14.30 -20.56
CA SER A 104 -25.45 -14.03 -21.93
C SER A 104 -24.30 -13.66 -22.90
N ARG A 105 -23.14 -13.22 -22.40
CA ARG A 105 -22.03 -12.70 -23.22
C ARG A 105 -20.79 -13.59 -23.27
N ILE A 106 -20.86 -14.78 -22.67
CA ILE A 106 -19.71 -15.69 -22.57
C ILE A 106 -19.18 -16.05 -23.96
N ASP A 107 -20.07 -16.41 -24.90
CA ASP A 107 -19.69 -16.84 -26.25
C ASP A 107 -19.02 -15.71 -27.06
N GLU A 108 -19.49 -14.47 -26.86
CA GLU A 108 -18.91 -13.28 -27.49
C GLU A 108 -17.46 -13.08 -27.01
N PHE A 109 -17.24 -13.07 -25.69
CA PHE A 109 -15.91 -12.88 -25.12
C PHE A 109 -14.95 -14.03 -25.44
N GLU A 110 -15.43 -15.27 -25.47
CA GLU A 110 -14.63 -16.42 -25.87
C GLU A 110 -14.15 -16.28 -27.33
N SER A 111 -15.04 -15.85 -28.24
CA SER A 111 -14.68 -15.61 -29.63
C SER A 111 -13.64 -14.49 -29.79
N ILE A 112 -13.79 -13.41 -29.02
CA ILE A 112 -12.87 -12.27 -29.03
C ILE A 112 -11.49 -12.70 -28.52
N MET A 113 -11.42 -13.46 -27.42
CA MET A 113 -10.16 -13.94 -26.87
C MET A 113 -9.43 -14.87 -27.83
N LYS A 114 -10.14 -15.83 -28.44
CA LYS A 114 -9.57 -16.74 -29.44
C LYS A 114 -9.07 -16.00 -30.68
N LYS A 115 -9.84 -15.03 -31.17
CA LYS A 115 -9.46 -14.21 -32.33
C LYS A 115 -8.19 -13.40 -32.08
N ASN A 116 -7.96 -12.95 -30.84
CA ASN A 116 -6.81 -12.15 -30.46
C ASN A 116 -5.62 -12.98 -29.93
N GLY A 117 -5.61 -14.30 -30.18
CA GLY A 117 -4.43 -15.14 -29.91
C GLY A 117 -4.34 -15.71 -28.49
N ALA A 118 -5.47 -15.82 -27.77
CA ALA A 118 -5.48 -16.56 -26.51
C ALA A 118 -5.17 -18.05 -26.74
N GLU A 119 -4.07 -18.54 -26.13
CA GLU A 119 -3.63 -19.94 -26.22
C GLU A 119 -4.60 -20.89 -25.52
N GLU A 120 -5.12 -20.50 -24.35
CA GLU A 120 -6.05 -21.27 -23.54
C GLU A 120 -7.18 -20.35 -23.02
N VAL A 121 -8.43 -20.77 -23.17
CA VAL A 121 -9.60 -20.05 -22.63
C VAL A 121 -10.37 -20.98 -21.69
N HIS A 122 -10.54 -20.53 -20.44
CA HIS A 122 -11.26 -21.27 -19.40
C HIS A 122 -12.49 -20.49 -18.99
N VAL A 123 -13.66 -21.12 -19.08
CA VAL A 123 -14.94 -20.54 -18.63
C VAL A 123 -15.25 -21.12 -17.26
N GLU A 124 -15.22 -20.27 -16.23
CA GLU A 124 -15.68 -20.62 -14.88
C GLU A 124 -17.09 -20.03 -14.73
N LYS A 125 -18.11 -20.89 -14.79
CA LYS A 125 -19.49 -20.51 -14.45
C LYS A 125 -19.58 -20.54 -12.92
N GLU A 126 -19.78 -19.38 -12.30
CA GLU A 126 -20.23 -19.32 -10.91
C GLU A 126 -21.63 -19.94 -10.75
#